data_AF-A0A943EH25-F1
#
_entry.id   AF-A0A943EH25-F1
#
_cell.length_a   1.000
_cell.length_b   1.000
_cell.length_c   1.000
_cell.angle_alpha   90.00
_cell.angle_beta   90.00
_cell.angle_gamma   90.00
#
_symmetry.space_group_name_H-M   'P 1'
#
loop_
_entity.id
_entity.type
_entity.pdbx_description
1 polymer ?
#
loop_
_entity_poly.entity_id
_entity_poly.type
_entity_poly.pdbx_seq_one_letter_code
_entity_poly.pdbx_strand_id
1 'polypeptide(L)'
;MNNYQIIINGYHEPSKKLTTKETYVLIDEYQKIKDERIKEKLVNDNIKLVISMTKRFYNRSDGCEDLFQVGMIGLIKAIENFNTSYELKFSTYAVPLIIGEMKRYLRDNHQIKISRSLKDLAYKILKIKDEYLNKFQREPTIKELAKKLD
;
A
#
# COMPACT_ATOMS: atom_id res chain seq x y z
N MET A 1 -19.47 0.67 13.60
CA MET A 1 -18.03 0.89 13.90
C MET A 1 -17.30 0.94 12.57
N ASN A 2 -16.38 1.89 12.35
CA ASN A 2 -15.60 1.92 11.10
C ASN A 2 -14.70 0.66 11.06
N ASN A 3 -14.49 0.01 9.90
CA ASN A 3 -13.65 -1.20 9.80
C ASN A 3 -12.22 -0.95 10.31
N TYR A 4 -11.73 0.29 10.17
CA TYR A 4 -10.48 0.75 10.79
C TYR A 4 -10.47 0.62 12.32
N GLN A 5 -11.61 0.86 12.98
CA GLN A 5 -11.72 0.75 14.43
C GLN A 5 -11.54 -0.71 14.88
N ILE A 6 -11.98 -1.69 14.09
CA ILE A 6 -11.81 -3.12 14.41
C ILE A 6 -10.33 -3.53 14.31
N ILE A 7 -9.63 -3.09 13.25
CA ILE A 7 -8.18 -3.30 13.10
C ILE A 7 -7.39 -2.63 14.24
N ILE A 8 -7.82 -1.43 14.66
CA ILE A 8 -7.19 -0.68 15.75
C ILE A 8 -7.53 -1.27 17.13
N ASN A 9 -8.72 -1.86 17.31
CA ASN A 9 -9.17 -2.39 18.61
C ASN A 9 -8.36 -3.62 19.07
N GLY A 10 -7.72 -4.35 18.16
CA GLY A 10 -6.76 -5.42 18.51
C GLY A 10 -5.31 -4.92 18.68
N TYR A 11 -5.04 -3.65 18.36
CA TYR A 11 -3.73 -3.06 18.47
C TYR A 11 -3.57 -2.29 19.78
N HIS A 12 -2.70 -2.79 20.65
CA HIS A 12 -2.19 -2.01 21.78
C HIS A 12 -0.98 -1.20 21.33
N GLU A 13 -1.08 0.13 21.44
CA GLU A 13 0.04 1.00 21.12
C GLU A 13 1.24 0.69 22.03
N PRO A 14 2.43 0.40 21.47
CA PRO A 14 3.60 0.19 22.29
C PRO A 14 3.88 1.47 23.08
N SER A 15 4.13 1.33 24.37
CA SER A 15 4.37 2.44 25.30
C SER A 15 5.58 3.30 24.92
N LYS A 16 6.49 2.77 24.11
CA LYS A 16 7.66 3.46 23.56
C LYS A 16 7.94 2.99 22.14
N LYS A 17 8.10 3.95 21.22
CA LYS A 17 8.53 3.70 19.84
C LYS A 17 10.03 3.39 19.78
N LEU A 18 10.43 2.44 18.94
CA LEU A 18 11.83 2.11 18.70
C LEU A 18 12.56 3.28 18.01
N THR A 19 13.78 3.52 18.45
CA THR A 19 14.75 4.36 17.74
C THR A 19 15.34 3.62 16.55
N THR A 20 15.89 4.33 15.57
CA THR A 20 16.55 3.71 14.39
C THR A 20 17.60 2.67 14.79
N LYS A 21 18.39 2.97 15.82
CA LYS A 21 19.44 2.06 16.32
C LYS A 21 18.84 0.80 16.95
N GLU A 22 17.80 0.94 17.77
CA GLU A 22 17.09 -0.21 18.36
C GLU A 22 16.44 -1.07 17.25
N THR A 23 15.84 -0.43 16.23
CA THR A 23 15.26 -1.14 15.08
C THR A 23 16.31 -1.97 14.35
N TYR A 24 17.51 -1.44 14.11
CA TYR A 24 18.57 -2.18 13.42
C TYR A 24 19.01 -3.40 14.22
N VAL A 25 19.28 -3.21 15.52
CA VAL A 25 19.71 -4.30 16.39
C VAL A 25 18.69 -5.43 16.39
N LEU A 26 17.40 -5.10 16.52
CA LEU A 26 16.34 -6.11 16.51
C LEU A 26 16.17 -6.78 15.14
N ILE A 27 16.34 -6.06 14.03
CA ILE A 27 16.30 -6.66 12.69
C ILE A 27 17.46 -7.65 12.51
N ASP A 28 18.68 -7.24 12.83
CA ASP A 28 19.86 -8.11 12.72
C ASP A 28 19.76 -9.35 13.61
N GLU A 29 19.25 -9.17 14.83
CA GLU A 29 19.01 -10.27 15.76
C GLU A 29 17.93 -11.22 15.22
N TYR A 30 16.77 -10.69 14.81
CA TYR A 30 15.70 -11.50 14.20
C TYR A 30 16.19 -12.27 12.97
N GLN A 31 16.98 -11.65 12.10
CA GLN A 31 17.48 -12.32 10.90
C GLN A 31 18.43 -13.48 11.21
N LYS A 32 19.15 -13.43 12.35
CA LYS A 32 20.04 -14.50 12.82
C LYS A 32 19.29 -15.65 13.51
N ILE A 33 18.40 -15.33 14.46
CA ILE A 33 17.82 -16.35 15.35
C ILE A 33 16.36 -16.68 15.04
N LYS A 34 15.69 -15.88 14.18
CA LYS A 34 14.29 -16.04 13.78
C LYS A 34 13.31 -16.15 14.96
N ASP A 35 13.57 -15.40 16.04
CA ASP A 35 12.71 -15.36 17.22
C ASP A 35 11.43 -14.58 16.91
N GLU A 36 10.29 -15.27 17.04
CA GLU A 36 8.95 -14.73 16.83
C GLU A 36 8.64 -13.53 17.72
N ARG A 37 9.18 -13.46 18.94
CA ARG A 37 8.96 -12.34 19.87
C ARG A 37 9.60 -11.05 19.35
N ILE A 38 10.75 -11.18 18.68
CA ILE A 38 11.44 -10.04 18.05
C ILE A 38 10.65 -9.58 16.81
N LYS A 39 10.20 -10.54 15.99
CA LYS A 39 9.34 -10.25 14.84
C LYS A 39 8.08 -9.51 15.27
N GLU A 40 7.38 -10.02 16.28
CA GLU A 40 6.18 -9.40 16.83
C GLU A 40 6.45 -7.98 17.32
N LYS A 41 7.55 -7.75 18.05
CA LYS A 41 7.95 -6.41 18.51
C LYS A 41 8.21 -5.44 17.35
N LEU A 42 8.94 -5.88 16.32
CA LEU A 42 9.21 -5.08 15.11
C LEU A 42 7.93 -4.77 14.33
N VAL A 43 7.05 -5.77 14.18
CA VAL A 43 5.76 -5.63 13.51
C VAL A 43 4.87 -4.63 14.27
N ASN A 44 4.74 -4.77 15.59
CA ASN A 44 3.92 -3.90 16.41
C ASN A 44 4.41 -2.45 16.40
N ASP A 45 5.72 -2.21 16.44
CA ASP A 45 6.30 -0.86 16.34
C ASP A 45 5.99 -0.18 14.99
N ASN A 46 5.83 -0.97 13.93
CA ASN A 46 5.67 -0.48 12.56
C ASN A 46 4.24 -0.61 12.01
N ILE A 47 3.26 -1.11 12.77
CA ILE A 47 1.89 -1.31 12.27
C ILE A 47 1.24 0.00 11.81
N LYS A 48 1.50 1.12 12.51
CA LYS A 48 0.94 2.44 12.16
C LYS A 48 1.44 2.92 10.80
N LEU A 49 2.63 2.49 10.37
CA LEU A 49 3.14 2.73 9.03
C LEU A 49 2.19 2.09 8.01
N VAL A 50 1.85 0.81 8.18
CA VAL A 50 0.96 0.07 7.28
C VAL A 50 -0.45 0.65 7.28
N ILE A 51 -1.00 0.98 8.46
CA ILE A 51 -2.31 1.65 8.59
C ILE A 51 -2.31 2.97 7.79
N SER A 52 -1.27 3.78 7.93
CA SER A 52 -1.16 5.07 7.23
C SER A 52 -1.10 4.92 5.71
N MET A 53 -0.50 3.84 5.21
CA MET A 53 -0.45 3.55 3.77
C MET A 53 -1.79 3.03 3.26
N THR A 54 -2.44 2.13 4.01
CA THR A 54 -3.77 1.58 3.68
C THR A 54 -4.80 2.69 3.46
N LYS A 55 -4.78 3.71 4.32
CA LYS A 55 -5.67 4.88 4.23
C LYS A 55 -5.55 5.66 2.91
N ARG A 56 -4.41 5.59 2.21
CA ARG A 56 -4.20 6.29 0.94
C ARG A 56 -4.91 5.62 -0.24
N PHE A 57 -5.27 4.34 -0.11
CA PHE A 57 -5.83 3.55 -1.21
C PHE A 57 -7.36 3.44 -1.15
N TYR A 58 -8.00 3.83 -0.05
CA TYR A 58 -9.45 3.68 0.14
C TYR A 58 -10.14 4.98 0.54
N ASN A 59 -11.03 5.47 -0.33
CA ASN A 59 -12.06 6.47 -0.02
C ASN A 59 -13.39 5.81 0.42
N ARG A 60 -13.48 4.47 0.44
CA ARG A 60 -14.67 3.68 0.84
C ARG A 60 -14.26 2.50 1.73
N SER A 61 -15.16 2.08 2.61
CA SER A 61 -14.94 1.15 3.73
C SER A 61 -14.67 -0.31 3.37
N ASP A 62 -15.00 -0.72 2.14
CA ASP A 62 -15.06 -2.14 1.78
C ASP A 62 -13.71 -2.61 1.20
N GLY A 63 -13.05 -3.58 1.84
CA GLY A 63 -11.75 -4.14 1.43
C GLY A 63 -10.51 -3.59 2.16
N CYS A 64 -10.70 -2.73 3.16
CA CYS A 64 -9.60 -2.17 3.94
C CYS A 64 -8.82 -3.23 4.74
N GLU A 65 -9.50 -4.25 5.27
CA GLU A 65 -8.89 -5.31 6.09
C GLU A 65 -7.95 -6.19 5.27
N ASP A 66 -8.39 -6.65 4.09
CA ASP A 66 -7.55 -7.45 3.21
C ASP A 66 -6.31 -6.66 2.73
N LEU A 67 -6.50 -5.40 2.37
CA LEU A 67 -5.39 -4.55 1.95
C LEU A 67 -4.41 -4.29 3.09
N PHE A 68 -4.92 -4.12 4.31
CA PHE A 68 -4.08 -4.01 5.49
C PHE A 68 -3.27 -5.29 5.71
N GLN A 69 -3.90 -6.48 5.65
CA GLN A 69 -3.21 -7.76 5.77
C GLN A 69 -2.12 -7.94 4.71
N VAL A 70 -2.41 -7.59 3.45
CA VAL A 70 -1.40 -7.59 2.37
C VAL A 70 -0.26 -6.61 2.68
N GLY A 71 -0.57 -5.46 3.25
CA GLY A 71 0.43 -4.52 3.75
C GLY A 71 1.32 -5.11 4.83
N MET A 72 0.75 -5.88 5.76
CA MET A 72 1.49 -6.57 6.81
C MET A 72 2.43 -7.62 6.23
N ILE A 73 2.03 -8.34 5.17
CA ILE A 73 2.92 -9.25 4.43
C ILE A 73 4.12 -8.47 3.87
N GLY A 74 3.89 -7.28 3.31
CA GLY A 74 4.96 -6.40 2.84
C GLY A 74 5.90 -5.94 3.96
N LEU A 75 5.36 -5.62 5.14
CA LEU A 75 6.17 -5.25 6.31
C LEU A 75 7.04 -6.41 6.80
N ILE A 76 6.48 -7.62 6.88
CA ILE A 76 7.23 -8.83 7.29
C ILE A 76 8.38 -9.10 6.33
N LYS A 77 8.12 -9.06 5.01
CA LYS A 77 9.16 -9.19 3.99
C LYS A 77 10.23 -8.11 4.13
N ALA A 78 9.83 -6.88 4.48
CA ALA A 78 10.78 -5.80 4.70
C ALA A 78 11.70 -6.10 5.90
N ILE A 79 11.15 -6.57 7.02
CA ILE A 79 11.92 -6.97 8.21
C ILE A 79 12.90 -8.12 7.87
N GLU A 80 12.46 -9.08 7.07
CA GLU A 80 13.27 -10.25 6.69
C GLU A 80 14.45 -9.94 5.77
N ASN A 81 14.35 -8.88 4.96
CA ASN A 81 15.31 -8.61 3.87
C ASN A 81 16.01 -7.25 4.00
N PHE A 82 15.69 -6.45 5.01
CA PHE A 82 16.34 -5.16 5.22
C PHE A 82 17.81 -5.36 5.61
N ASN A 83 18.71 -4.68 4.90
CA ASN A 83 20.13 -4.65 5.21
C ASN A 83 20.47 -3.39 6.02
N THR A 84 20.86 -3.58 7.27
CA THR A 84 21.24 -2.52 8.22
C THR A 84 22.53 -1.80 7.85
N SER A 85 23.37 -2.37 6.97
CA SER A 85 24.64 -1.77 6.52
C SER A 85 24.45 -0.57 5.60
N TYR A 86 23.26 -0.34 5.05
CA TYR A 86 23.00 0.82 4.17
C TYR A 86 22.75 2.13 4.92
N GLU A 87 22.66 2.12 6.25
CA GLU A 87 22.48 3.32 7.11
C GLU A 87 21.24 4.19 6.76
N LEU A 88 20.23 3.60 6.12
CA LEU A 88 18.97 4.26 5.79
C LEU A 88 17.89 3.93 6.82
N LYS A 89 16.96 4.85 7.08
CA LYS A 89 15.78 4.53 7.91
C LYS A 89 15.05 3.30 7.33
N PHE A 90 14.64 2.37 8.21
CA PHE A 90 13.91 1.16 7.81
C PHE A 90 12.70 1.47 6.91
N SER A 91 11.96 2.54 7.23
CA SER A 91 10.81 3.01 6.45
C SER A 91 11.14 3.29 4.98
N THR A 92 12.36 3.73 4.67
CA THR A 92 12.81 4.02 3.30
C THR A 92 12.76 2.76 2.43
N TYR A 93 13.08 1.61 3.00
CA TYR A 93 13.00 0.31 2.33
C TYR A 93 11.60 -0.30 2.42
N ALA A 94 10.97 -0.23 3.59
CA ALA A 94 9.68 -0.89 3.84
C ALA A 94 8.52 -0.28 3.05
N VAL A 95 8.44 1.05 2.95
CA VAL A 95 7.32 1.74 2.29
C VAL A 95 7.12 1.32 0.82
N PRO A 96 8.13 1.36 -0.06
CA PRO A 96 7.93 0.94 -1.45
C PRO A 96 7.54 -0.53 -1.56
N LEU A 97 8.03 -1.40 -0.69
CA LEU A 97 7.68 -2.83 -0.66
C LEU A 97 6.20 -3.03 -0.25
N ILE A 98 5.78 -2.40 0.85
CA ILE A 98 4.39 -2.43 1.34
C ILE A 98 3.42 -1.93 0.25
N ILE A 99 3.72 -0.78 -0.34
CA ILE A 99 2.91 -0.19 -1.43
C ILE A 99 2.87 -1.12 -2.65
N GLY A 100 3.99 -1.77 -2.98
CA GLY A 100 4.06 -2.73 -4.09
C GLY A 100 3.14 -3.93 -3.89
N GLU A 101 3.15 -4.53 -2.70
CA GLU A 101 2.26 -5.64 -2.33
C GLU A 101 0.78 -5.21 -2.41
N MET A 102 0.44 -4.05 -1.84
CA MET A 102 -0.91 -3.47 -1.88
C MET A 102 -1.39 -3.23 -3.32
N LYS A 103 -0.58 -2.57 -4.16
CA LYS A 103 -0.91 -2.32 -5.57
C LYS A 103 -1.09 -3.61 -6.36
N ARG A 104 -0.26 -4.62 -6.09
CA ARG A 104 -0.37 -5.95 -6.69
C ARG A 104 -1.70 -6.61 -6.33
N TYR A 105 -2.05 -6.62 -5.04
CA TYR A 105 -3.33 -7.15 -4.56
C TYR A 105 -4.53 -6.45 -5.20
N LEU A 106 -4.53 -5.11 -5.21
CA LEU A 106 -5.62 -4.34 -5.81
C LEU A 106 -5.76 -4.67 -7.30
N ARG A 107 -4.66 -4.74 -8.05
CA ARG A 107 -4.67 -5.09 -9.48
C ARG A 107 -5.33 -6.44 -9.73
N ASP A 108 -5.01 -7.43 -8.90
CA ASP A 108 -5.37 -8.83 -9.12
C ASP A 108 -6.77 -9.19 -8.55
N ASN A 109 -7.26 -8.48 -7.53
CA ASN A 109 -8.51 -8.77 -6.81
C ASN A 109 -9.66 -7.78 -7.09
N HIS A 110 -9.75 -7.25 -8.31
CA HIS A 110 -10.96 -6.51 -8.71
C HIS A 110 -12.16 -7.47 -8.76
N GLN A 111 -13.26 -7.14 -8.06
CA GLN A 111 -14.51 -7.92 -8.07
C GLN A 111 -15.03 -8.19 -9.48
N ILE A 112 -14.76 -7.27 -10.42
CA ILE A 112 -15.07 -7.43 -11.83
C ILE A 112 -13.75 -7.63 -12.58
N LYS A 113 -13.57 -8.82 -13.16
CA LYS A 113 -12.45 -9.10 -14.06
C LYS A 113 -12.70 -8.38 -15.39
N ILE A 114 -11.97 -7.29 -15.60
CA ILE A 114 -11.99 -6.53 -16.85
C ILE A 114 -10.83 -6.98 -17.73
N SER A 115 -11.07 -7.20 -19.03
CA SER A 115 -10.01 -7.56 -19.98
C SER A 115 -8.97 -6.45 -20.09
N ARG A 116 -7.71 -6.83 -20.37
CA ARG A 116 -6.61 -5.86 -20.53
C ARG A 116 -6.93 -4.81 -21.61
N SER A 117 -7.47 -5.24 -22.74
CA SER A 117 -7.88 -4.36 -23.84
C SER A 117 -8.90 -3.31 -23.42
N LEU A 118 -9.85 -3.66 -22.55
CA LEU A 118 -10.85 -2.69 -22.06
C LEU A 118 -10.24 -1.70 -21.05
N LYS A 119 -9.29 -2.15 -20.21
CA LYS A 119 -8.52 -1.23 -19.35
C LYS A 119 -7.66 -0.26 -20.16
N ASP A 120 -6.97 -0.76 -21.18
CA ASP A 120 -6.14 0.06 -22.06
C ASP A 120 -6.99 1.11 -22.80
N LEU A 121 -8.18 0.71 -23.27
CA LEU A 121 -9.15 1.63 -23.87
C LEU A 121 -9.62 2.69 -22.85
N ALA A 122 -9.96 2.30 -21.62
CA ALA A 122 -10.38 3.23 -20.58
C ALA A 122 -9.28 4.27 -20.26
N TYR A 123 -8.02 3.85 -20.19
CA TYR A 123 -6.89 4.78 -20.00
C TYR A 123 -6.73 5.77 -21.17
N LYS A 124 -6.89 5.31 -22.42
CA LYS A 124 -6.90 6.20 -23.58
C LYS A 124 -8.04 7.22 -23.49
N ILE A 125 -9.25 6.78 -23.13
CA ILE A 125 -10.41 7.65 -22.96
C ILE A 125 -10.14 8.72 -21.88
N LEU A 126 -9.61 8.33 -20.72
CA LEU A 126 -9.28 9.25 -19.63
C LEU A 126 -8.29 10.32 -20.07
N LYS A 127 -7.22 9.91 -20.77
CA LYS A 127 -6.23 10.85 -21.30
C LYS A 127 -6.85 11.84 -22.29
N ILE A 128 -7.66 11.34 -23.24
CA ILE A 128 -8.35 12.16 -24.22
C ILE A 128 -9.31 13.15 -23.53
N LYS A 129 -9.99 12.69 -22.47
CA LYS A 129 -10.90 13.50 -21.67
C LYS A 129 -10.16 14.65 -20.97
N ASP A 130 -9.02 14.38 -20.33
CA ASP A 130 -8.20 15.41 -19.68
C ASP A 130 -7.67 16.44 -20.68
N GLU A 131 -7.17 15.99 -21.84
CA GLU A 131 -6.75 16.89 -22.92
C GLU A 131 -7.90 17.77 -23.43
N TYR A 132 -9.10 17.19 -23.55
CA TYR A 132 -10.28 17.92 -24.01
C TYR A 132 -10.72 18.96 -22.98
N LEU A 133 -10.73 18.59 -21.70
CA LEU A 133 -11.06 19.49 -20.60
C LEU A 133 -10.09 20.68 -20.56
N ASN A 134 -8.79 20.43 -20.68
CA ASN A 134 -7.78 21.49 -20.70
C ASN A 134 -7.95 22.46 -21.89
N LYS A 135 -8.34 21.94 -23.06
CA LYS A 135 -8.47 22.74 -24.28
C LYS A 135 -9.78 23.51 -24.38
N PHE A 136 -10.90 22.89 -23.98
CA PHE A 136 -12.24 23.42 -24.21
C PHE A 136 -12.94 23.84 -22.92
N GLN A 137 -12.31 23.65 -21.75
CA GLN A 137 -12.84 23.98 -20.42
C GLN A 137 -14.22 23.34 -20.16
N ARG A 138 -14.49 22.21 -20.81
CA ARG A 138 -15.70 21.39 -20.64
C ARG A 138 -15.38 19.92 -20.88
N GLU A 139 -16.24 19.03 -20.40
CA GLU A 139 -16.12 17.61 -20.73
C GLU A 139 -16.52 17.32 -22.19
N PRO A 140 -15.85 16.36 -22.85
CA PRO A 140 -16.26 15.89 -24.18
C PRO A 140 -17.53 15.04 -24.10
N THR A 141 -18.35 15.10 -25.14
CA THR A 141 -19.48 14.19 -25.33
C THR A 141 -19.01 12.81 -25.81
N ILE A 142 -19.88 11.80 -25.70
CA ILE A 142 -19.58 10.43 -26.18
C ILE A 142 -19.21 10.43 -27.68
N LYS A 143 -19.92 11.24 -28.51
CA LYS A 143 -19.63 11.35 -29.95
C LYS A 143 -18.25 11.96 -30.22
N GLU A 144 -17.84 12.95 -29.43
CA GLU A 144 -16.53 13.60 -29.56
C GLU A 144 -15.40 12.69 -29.10
N LEU A 145 -15.63 11.91 -28.04
CA LEU A 145 -14.70 10.88 -27.58
C LEU A 145 -14.50 9.80 -28.66
N ALA A 146 -15.59 9.25 -29.20
CA ALA A 146 -15.53 8.22 -30.24
C ALA A 146 -14.73 8.69 -31.46
N LYS A 147 -15.00 9.90 -31.96
CA LYS A 147 -14.29 10.49 -33.11
C LYS A 147 -12.78 10.68 -32.88
N LYS A 148 -12.35 10.77 -31.62
CA LYS A 148 -10.94 11.00 -31.24
C LYS A 148 -10.23 9.70 -30.83
N LEU A 149 -10.97 8.59 -30.72
CA LEU A 149 -10.49 7.25 -30.38
C LEU A 149 -10.19 6.39 -31.61
N ASP A 150 -10.89 6.65 -32.73
CA ASP A 150 -10.54 6.14 -34.06
C ASP A 150 -9.19 6.69 -34.54
#